data_AF-T0ZRW2-F1
#
_entry.id   AF-T0ZRW2-F1
#
_cell.length_a   1.000
_cell.length_b   1.000
_cell.length_c   1.000
_cell.angle_alpha   90.00
_cell.angle_beta   90.00
_cell.angle_gamma   90.00
#
_symmetry.space_group_name_H-M   'P 1'
#
loop_
_entity.id
_entity.type
_entity.pdbx_description
1 polymer ?
#
loop_
_entity_poly.entity_id
_entity_poly.type
_entity_poly.pdbx_seq_one_letter_code
_entity_poly.pdbx_strand_id
1 'polypeptide(L)'
;GSRGFRQGNASLASPVARRTALAENQCHLETEDRLLQSVIDEAQRQAKNNISDFTPELTVLVEGAGYENVWLETQPMGGAMYAKRNLEVGLNNQLIFMGYQRSDGRLPGMISSLNHQSLKPDYEMLQGYYFPDPAWKIYFLIQQDKTYLSRLYDVLKAYDAYL
;
A
#
# COMPACT_ATOMS: atom_id res chain seq x y z
N GLY A 1 -2.05 30.86 -23.47
CA GLY A 1 -2.80 29.64 -23.81
C GLY A 1 -2.37 28.52 -22.89
N SER A 2 -3.03 28.44 -21.74
CA SER A 2 -2.82 27.48 -20.65
C SER A 2 -3.14 26.06 -21.14
N ARG A 3 -2.13 25.20 -21.25
CA ARG A 3 -2.33 23.76 -21.49
C ARG A 3 -2.75 23.12 -20.18
N GLY A 4 -4.02 22.70 -20.12
CA GLY A 4 -4.61 22.03 -18.98
C GLY A 4 -3.86 20.74 -18.63
N PHE A 5 -3.52 20.62 -17.35
CA PHE A 5 -3.16 19.36 -16.71
C PHE A 5 -4.34 18.40 -16.87
N ARG A 6 -4.13 17.29 -17.58
CA ARG A 6 -5.05 16.15 -17.47
C ARG A 6 -4.76 15.48 -16.13
N GLN A 7 -5.65 15.65 -15.16
CA GLN A 7 -5.74 14.76 -14.01
C GLN A 7 -6.05 13.36 -14.54
N GLY A 8 -5.07 12.47 -14.46
CA GLY A 8 -5.26 11.06 -14.72
C GLY A 8 -6.11 10.49 -13.60
N ASN A 9 -7.41 10.28 -13.86
CA ASN A 9 -8.24 9.40 -13.06
C ASN A 9 -7.80 7.96 -13.39
N ALA A 10 -6.64 7.55 -12.87
CA ALA A 10 -6.24 6.16 -12.88
C ALA A 10 -7.16 5.45 -11.88
N SER A 11 -8.19 4.78 -12.40
CA SER A 11 -8.99 3.84 -11.61
C SER A 11 -8.02 2.85 -10.95
N LEU A 12 -7.74 3.05 -9.65
CA LEU A 12 -6.95 2.13 -8.84
C LEU A 12 -7.68 0.81 -8.59
N ALA A 13 -8.97 0.73 -8.98
CA ALA A 13 -9.75 -0.50 -8.95
C ALA A 13 -9.22 -1.48 -10.01
N SER A 14 -8.14 -2.17 -9.66
CA SER A 14 -7.70 -3.36 -10.37
C SER A 14 -8.83 -4.41 -10.31
N PRO A 15 -9.14 -5.12 -11.41
CA PRO A 15 -10.15 -6.19 -11.43
C PRO A 15 -9.83 -7.36 -10.46
N VAL A 16 -8.65 -7.35 -9.83
CA VAL A 16 -8.23 -8.26 -8.75
C VAL A 16 -9.12 -8.11 -7.50
N ALA A 17 -9.61 -6.90 -7.18
CA ALA A 17 -10.49 -6.67 -6.02
C ALA A 17 -11.82 -7.43 -6.11
N ARG A 18 -12.26 -7.85 -7.31
CA ARG A 18 -13.49 -8.65 -7.50
C ARG A 18 -13.27 -10.16 -7.48
N ARG A 19 -12.03 -10.64 -7.33
CA ARG A 19 -11.73 -12.08 -7.26
C ARG A 19 -10.71 -12.34 -6.17
N THR A 20 -11.16 -12.30 -4.93
CA THR A 20 -11.05 -13.40 -3.97
C THR A 20 -11.56 -12.86 -2.63
N ALA A 21 -12.53 -13.56 -2.03
CA ALA A 21 -12.71 -13.49 -0.59
C ALA A 21 -11.44 -14.08 0.04
N LEU A 22 -10.39 -13.27 0.12
CA LEU A 22 -9.13 -13.63 0.75
C LEU A 22 -9.45 -13.64 2.24
N ALA A 23 -9.53 -14.85 2.80
CA ALA A 23 -9.93 -15.09 4.18
C ALA A 23 -9.30 -14.05 5.13
N GLU A 24 -10.17 -13.27 5.78
CA GLU A 24 -9.76 -12.36 6.83
C GLU A 24 -9.01 -13.14 7.92
N ASN A 25 -7.87 -12.60 8.39
CA ASN A 25 -7.10 -13.13 9.52
C ASN A 25 -6.59 -14.59 9.41
N GLN A 26 -5.56 -14.82 8.58
CA GLN A 26 -4.81 -16.09 8.56
C GLN A 26 -3.71 -16.18 9.63
N CYS A 27 -3.66 -15.24 10.58
CA CYS A 27 -2.58 -15.13 11.56
C CYS A 27 -3.15 -14.97 12.97
N HIS A 28 -3.09 -16.06 13.74
CA HIS A 28 -3.50 -16.12 15.14
C HIS A 28 -2.27 -16.37 16.02
N LEU A 29 -2.11 -15.59 17.09
CA LEU A 29 -1.03 -15.75 18.06
C LEU A 29 -1.64 -15.84 19.46
N GLU A 30 -1.29 -16.90 20.18
CA GLU A 30 -1.71 -17.14 21.55
C GLU A 30 -0.54 -17.62 22.40
N THR A 31 -0.61 -17.36 23.71
CA THR A 31 0.34 -17.82 24.72
C THR A 31 -0.33 -17.99 26.08
N GLU A 32 0.20 -18.90 26.90
CA GLU A 32 -0.27 -19.11 28.27
C GLU A 32 0.21 -18.02 29.24
N ASP A 33 1.26 -17.28 28.89
CA ASP A 33 1.73 -16.12 29.66
C ASP A 33 0.74 -14.96 29.52
N ARG A 34 0.01 -14.67 30.60
CA ARG A 34 -1.05 -13.66 30.61
C ARG A 34 -0.55 -12.24 30.29
N LEU A 35 0.67 -11.90 30.71
CA LEU A 35 1.24 -10.58 30.42
C LEU A 35 1.57 -10.48 28.94
N LEU A 36 2.21 -11.50 28.38
CA LEU A 36 2.53 -11.52 26.96
C LEU A 36 1.26 -11.56 26.09
N GLN A 37 0.24 -12.32 26.49
CA GLN A 37 -1.04 -12.33 25.79
C GLN A 37 -1.67 -10.94 25.76
N SER A 38 -1.66 -10.21 26.88
CA SER A 38 -2.20 -8.85 26.93
C SER A 38 -1.47 -7.87 25.99
N VAL A 39 -0.15 -8.05 25.81
CA VAL A 39 0.65 -7.27 24.86
C VAL A 39 0.29 -7.64 23.41
N ILE A 40 0.11 -8.92 23.11
CA ILE A 40 -0.31 -9.40 21.79
C ILE A 40 -1.69 -8.82 21.42
N ASP A 41 -2.65 -8.91 22.34
CA ASP A 41 -4.02 -8.43 22.14
C ASP A 41 -4.03 -6.92 21.87
N GLU A 42 -3.29 -6.14 22.67
CA GLU A 42 -3.19 -4.70 22.49
C GLU A 42 -2.47 -4.33 21.19
N ALA A 43 -1.39 -5.03 20.82
CA ALA A 43 -0.69 -4.81 19.56
C ALA A 43 -1.60 -5.10 18.35
N GLN A 44 -2.41 -6.17 18.40
CA GLN A 44 -3.38 -6.48 17.36
C GLN A 44 -4.46 -5.42 17.25
N ARG A 45 -4.97 -4.93 18.40
CA ARG A 45 -5.95 -3.86 18.45
C ARG A 45 -5.41 -2.57 17.84
N GLN A 46 -4.18 -2.18 18.21
CA GLN A 46 -3.53 -0.99 17.67
C GLN A 46 -3.23 -1.11 16.17
N ALA A 47 -2.75 -2.28 15.72
CA ALA A 47 -2.51 -2.52 14.30
C ALA A 47 -3.79 -2.41 13.45
N LYS A 48 -4.95 -2.80 13.98
CA LYS A 48 -6.24 -2.62 13.30
C LYS A 48 -6.63 -1.14 13.18
N ASN A 49 -6.30 -0.31 14.18
CA ASN A 49 -6.60 1.12 14.14
C ASN A 49 -5.80 1.87 13.06
N ASN A 50 -4.70 1.29 12.57
CA ASN A 50 -3.92 1.86 11.47
C ASN A 50 -4.59 1.69 10.09
N ILE A 51 -5.71 0.95 10.00
CA ILE A 51 -6.48 0.86 8.77
C ILE A 51 -7.26 2.17 8.59
N SER A 52 -7.06 2.83 7.46
CA SER A 52 -7.69 4.11 7.13
C SER A 52 -8.43 4.01 5.80
N ASP A 53 -9.67 4.50 5.78
CA ASP A 53 -10.41 4.78 4.55
C ASP A 53 -9.80 6.04 3.92
N PHE A 54 -8.77 5.82 3.11
CA PHE A 54 -7.94 6.87 2.53
C PHE A 54 -8.69 7.64 1.45
N THR A 55 -9.55 6.96 0.69
CA THR A 55 -10.64 7.54 -0.11
C THR A 55 -11.87 6.63 0.01
N PRO A 56 -13.04 6.99 -0.55
CA PRO A 56 -14.23 6.12 -0.48
C PRO A 56 -14.03 4.75 -1.14
N GLU A 57 -13.07 4.64 -2.06
CA GLU A 57 -12.75 3.42 -2.82
C GLU A 57 -11.40 2.80 -2.44
N LEU A 58 -10.63 3.40 -1.52
CA LEU A 58 -9.28 2.97 -1.20
C LEU A 58 -9.04 2.95 0.31
N THR A 59 -8.93 1.74 0.85
CA THR A 59 -8.49 1.53 2.23
C THR A 59 -7.02 1.11 2.24
N VAL A 60 -6.22 1.75 3.11
CA VAL A 60 -4.77 1.48 3.27
C VAL A 60 -4.39 1.38 4.74
N LEU A 61 -3.21 0.84 5.02
CA LEU A 61 -2.60 0.95 6.34
C LEU A 61 -1.80 2.25 6.40
N VAL A 62 -2.12 3.12 7.35
CA VAL A 62 -1.42 4.37 7.65
C VAL A 62 -0.69 4.21 8.99
N GLU A 63 0.62 4.48 8.98
CA GLU A 63 1.41 4.45 10.22
C GLU A 63 0.86 5.48 11.21
N GLY A 64 0.56 5.06 12.44
CA GLY A 64 0.06 5.94 13.50
C GLY A 64 -1.40 6.38 13.36
N ALA A 65 -2.14 5.91 12.35
CA ALA A 65 -3.58 6.10 12.10
C ALA A 65 -4.12 7.55 11.95
N GLY A 66 -3.42 8.55 12.47
CA GLY A 66 -3.88 9.95 12.54
C GLY A 66 -3.38 10.85 11.41
N TYR A 67 -2.55 10.33 10.51
CA TYR A 67 -2.05 11.08 9.37
C TYR A 67 -2.95 10.89 8.15
N GLU A 68 -3.08 11.94 7.35
CA GLU A 68 -3.72 11.86 6.04
C GLU A 68 -2.69 11.53 4.94
N ASN A 69 -1.60 10.82 5.27
CA ASN A 69 -0.48 10.58 4.38
C ASN A 69 -0.03 9.12 4.41
N VAL A 70 0.49 8.66 3.28
CA VAL A 70 1.30 7.44 3.17
C VAL A 70 2.64 7.77 2.55
N TRP A 71 3.70 7.18 3.06
CA TRP A 71 5.09 7.32 2.65
C TRP A 71 5.60 6.06 1.97
N LEU A 72 6.33 6.23 0.87
CA LEU A 72 6.88 5.12 0.09
C LEU A 72 7.90 4.31 0.93
N GLU A 73 8.55 4.97 1.88
CA GLU A 73 9.53 4.35 2.79
C GLU A 73 8.91 3.31 3.74
N THR A 74 7.73 3.57 4.31
CA THR A 74 7.20 2.72 5.40
C THR A 74 5.94 1.94 5.03
N GLN A 75 5.04 2.50 4.22
CA GLN A 75 3.75 1.87 3.95
C GLN A 75 3.81 0.57 3.13
N PRO A 76 4.66 0.46 2.09
CA PRO A 76 4.88 -0.82 1.41
C PRO A 76 5.26 -1.94 2.38
N MET A 77 6.22 -1.68 3.28
CA MET A 77 6.67 -2.63 4.29
C MET A 77 5.55 -2.99 5.28
N GLY A 78 4.90 -1.98 5.86
CA GLY A 78 3.78 -2.19 6.79
C GLY A 78 2.63 -2.98 6.17
N GLY A 79 2.29 -2.67 4.93
CA GLY A 79 1.28 -3.40 4.15
C GLY A 79 1.66 -4.87 3.96
N ALA A 80 2.89 -5.16 3.54
CA ALA A 80 3.36 -6.54 3.36
C ALA A 80 3.36 -7.34 4.68
N MET A 81 3.72 -6.71 5.81
CA MET A 81 3.64 -7.33 7.14
C MET A 81 2.19 -7.62 7.57
N TYR A 82 1.27 -6.70 7.26
CA TYR A 82 -0.14 -6.80 7.66
C TYR A 82 -0.99 -7.63 6.70
N ALA A 83 -0.50 -7.93 5.50
CA ALA A 83 -1.24 -8.61 4.43
C ALA A 83 -1.82 -9.98 4.83
N LYS A 84 -1.23 -10.70 5.80
CA LYS A 84 -1.81 -11.95 6.33
C LYS A 84 -3.05 -11.75 7.20
N ARG A 85 -3.28 -10.53 7.71
CA ARG A 85 -4.48 -10.13 8.45
C ARG A 85 -5.52 -9.54 7.51
N ASN A 86 -5.09 -8.62 6.65
CA ASN A 86 -5.92 -8.02 5.62
C ASN A 86 -5.11 -7.83 4.32
N LEU A 87 -5.34 -8.73 3.36
CA LEU A 87 -4.57 -8.75 2.11
C LEU A 87 -4.92 -7.59 1.18
N GLU A 88 -6.17 -7.14 1.18
CA GLU A 88 -6.59 -5.98 0.38
C GLU A 88 -5.82 -4.73 0.80
N VAL A 89 -5.80 -4.43 2.11
CA VAL A 89 -5.05 -3.30 2.66
C VAL A 89 -3.56 -3.42 2.33
N GLY A 90 -2.97 -4.60 2.54
CA GLY A 90 -1.56 -4.84 2.26
C GLY A 90 -1.18 -4.69 0.78
N LEU A 91 -2.07 -5.10 -0.13
CA LEU A 91 -1.93 -4.92 -1.57
C LEU A 91 -2.08 -3.44 -1.96
N ASN A 92 -3.08 -2.74 -1.41
CA ASN A 92 -3.34 -1.33 -1.69
C ASN A 92 -2.15 -0.44 -1.30
N ASN A 93 -1.46 -0.75 -0.20
CA ASN A 93 -0.22 -0.06 0.18
C ASN A 93 0.92 -0.18 -0.84
N GLN A 94 0.89 -1.16 -1.75
CA GLN A 94 1.83 -1.24 -2.88
C GLN A 94 1.27 -0.51 -4.11
N LEU A 95 0.00 -0.81 -4.44
CA LEU A 95 -0.63 -0.35 -5.66
C LEU A 95 -0.78 1.17 -5.73
N ILE A 96 -0.95 1.84 -4.57
CA ILE A 96 -1.08 3.29 -4.53
C ILE A 96 0.15 3.98 -5.12
N PHE A 97 1.37 3.56 -4.76
CA PHE A 97 2.60 4.16 -5.30
C PHE A 97 2.83 3.78 -6.77
N MET A 98 2.58 2.51 -7.12
CA MET A 98 2.65 2.05 -8.52
C MET A 98 1.65 2.76 -9.44
N GLY A 99 0.51 3.21 -8.89
CA GLY A 99 -0.52 3.95 -9.63
C GLY A 99 -0.18 5.39 -9.92
N TYR A 100 0.70 5.98 -9.11
CA TYR A 100 1.14 7.36 -9.23
C TYR A 100 2.59 7.49 -9.73
N GLN A 101 3.16 6.44 -10.32
CA GLN A 101 4.44 6.60 -11.01
C GLN A 101 4.29 7.59 -12.17
N ARG A 102 5.22 8.55 -12.25
CA ARG A 102 5.28 9.51 -13.36
C ARG A 102 5.77 8.85 -14.64
N SER A 103 5.55 9.53 -15.77
CA SER A 103 6.00 9.06 -17.08
C SER A 103 7.51 8.95 -17.24
N ASP A 104 8.28 9.66 -16.42
CA ASP A 104 9.74 9.56 -16.36
C ASP A 104 10.24 8.48 -15.39
N GLY A 105 9.35 7.68 -14.81
CA GLY A 105 9.69 6.58 -13.91
C GLY A 105 9.76 6.95 -12.43
N ARG A 106 9.71 8.25 -12.07
CA ARG A 106 9.76 8.67 -10.66
C ARG A 106 8.52 8.24 -9.90
N LEU A 107 8.73 7.55 -8.77
CA LEU A 107 7.69 7.26 -7.77
C LEU A 107 7.50 8.46 -6.82
N PRO A 108 6.28 8.70 -6.31
CA PRO A 108 6.07 9.68 -5.25
C PRO A 108 6.65 9.16 -3.94
N GLY A 109 7.33 10.03 -3.19
CA GLY A 109 7.81 9.70 -1.85
C GLY A 109 6.69 9.70 -0.82
N MET A 110 5.62 10.46 -1.08
CA MET A 110 4.44 10.52 -0.21
C MET A 110 3.19 10.72 -1.05
N ILE A 111 2.05 10.22 -0.58
CA ILE A 111 0.74 10.51 -1.15
C ILE A 111 -0.17 10.93 0.00
N SER A 112 -0.77 12.13 -0.11
CA SER A 112 -1.76 12.62 0.85
C SER A 112 -3.18 12.27 0.40
N SER A 113 -4.04 11.93 1.34
CA SER A 113 -5.49 12.02 1.16
C SER A 113 -5.95 13.43 1.49
N LEU A 114 -6.73 14.03 0.60
CA LEU A 114 -7.35 15.33 0.81
C LEU A 114 -8.80 15.11 1.21
N ASN A 115 -9.11 15.34 2.49
CA ASN A 115 -10.45 15.21 3.08
C ASN A 115 -11.11 13.84 2.80
N HIS A 116 -10.33 12.75 2.77
CA HIS A 116 -10.81 11.41 2.45
C HIS A 116 -11.52 11.28 1.09
N GLN A 117 -11.19 12.14 0.12
CA GLN A 117 -11.87 12.19 -1.19
C GLN A 117 -10.92 12.01 -2.37
N SER A 118 -9.73 12.62 -2.31
CA SER A 118 -8.81 12.63 -3.44
C SER A 118 -7.37 12.49 -2.99
N LEU A 119 -6.52 12.02 -3.90
CA LEU A 119 -5.12 11.76 -3.62
C LEU A 119 -4.22 12.84 -4.22
N LYS A 120 -3.25 13.30 -3.45
CA LYS A 120 -2.22 14.25 -3.88
C LYS A 120 -0.84 13.61 -3.74
N PRO A 121 -0.21 13.17 -4.85
CA PRO A 121 1.16 12.65 -4.80
C PRO A 121 2.18 13.78 -4.63
N ASP A 122 3.20 13.53 -3.81
CA ASP A 122 4.34 14.39 -3.57
C ASP A 122 5.63 13.68 -4.02
N TYR A 123 6.44 14.39 -4.79
CA TYR A 123 7.66 13.89 -5.40
C TYR A 123 8.91 14.61 -4.90
N GLU A 124 8.83 15.51 -3.92
CA GLU A 124 10.01 16.25 -3.43
C GLU A 124 11.03 15.30 -2.80
N MET A 125 10.55 14.29 -2.07
CA MET A 125 11.38 13.27 -1.43
C MET A 125 11.73 12.16 -2.43
N LEU A 126 13.03 11.90 -2.64
CA LEU A 126 13.47 10.69 -3.34
C LEU A 126 13.53 9.54 -2.34
N GLN A 127 12.55 8.65 -2.43
CA GLN A 127 12.47 7.40 -1.68
C GLN A 127 12.23 6.25 -2.66
N GLY A 128 12.27 5.00 -2.17
CA GLY A 128 11.89 3.82 -2.96
C GLY A 128 12.96 2.74 -3.06
N TYR A 129 14.16 2.95 -2.50
CA TYR A 129 15.24 1.95 -2.51
C TYR A 129 14.80 0.58 -1.97
N TYR A 130 14.00 0.57 -0.89
CA TYR A 130 13.47 -0.66 -0.29
C TYR A 130 12.09 -1.07 -0.79
N PHE A 131 11.48 -0.36 -1.75
CA PHE A 131 10.17 -0.71 -2.30
C PHE A 131 10.09 -2.12 -2.97
N PRO A 132 11.13 -2.61 -3.68
CA PRO A 132 11.05 -3.89 -4.38
C PRO A 132 10.73 -5.10 -3.46
N ASP A 133 11.34 -5.19 -2.29
CA ASP A 133 11.19 -6.34 -1.37
C ASP A 133 9.76 -6.53 -0.84
N PRO A 134 9.08 -5.54 -0.23
CA PRO A 134 7.71 -5.70 0.23
C PRO A 134 6.71 -5.91 -0.92
N ALA A 135 6.90 -5.24 -2.07
CA ALA A 135 6.05 -5.44 -3.23
C ALA A 135 6.20 -6.86 -3.80
N TRP A 136 7.42 -7.38 -3.85
CA TRP A 136 7.67 -8.78 -4.24
C TRP A 136 7.02 -9.79 -3.28
N LYS A 137 7.02 -9.54 -1.97
CA LYS A 137 6.33 -10.42 -1.01
C LYS A 137 4.83 -10.50 -1.26
N ILE A 138 4.19 -9.38 -1.65
CA ILE A 138 2.77 -9.35 -1.98
C ILE A 138 2.43 -10.27 -3.16
N TYR A 139 3.30 -10.38 -4.18
CA TYR A 139 3.09 -11.29 -5.32
C TYR A 139 2.75 -12.72 -4.89
N PHE A 140 3.44 -13.25 -3.87
CA PHE A 140 3.15 -14.59 -3.36
C PHE A 140 1.85 -14.66 -2.57
N LEU A 141 1.52 -13.60 -1.80
CA LEU A 141 0.31 -13.55 -0.98
C LEU A 141 -0.96 -13.44 -1.83
N ILE A 142 -0.88 -12.81 -3.00
CA ILE A 142 -1.98 -12.73 -3.98
C ILE A 142 -1.99 -13.91 -4.96
N GLN A 143 -1.44 -15.07 -4.57
CA GLN A 143 -1.41 -16.30 -5.37
C GLN A 143 -0.70 -16.15 -6.72
N GLN A 144 0.42 -15.42 -6.72
CA GLN A 144 1.32 -15.33 -7.88
C GLN A 144 0.65 -14.71 -9.12
N ASP A 145 -0.22 -13.71 -8.92
CA ASP A 145 -0.87 -12.97 -10.01
C ASP A 145 0.18 -12.37 -10.98
N LYS A 146 0.18 -12.89 -12.21
CA LYS A 146 1.10 -12.46 -13.26
C LYS A 146 0.85 -11.03 -13.72
N THR A 147 -0.38 -10.53 -13.62
CA THR A 147 -0.72 -9.14 -13.97
C THR A 147 -0.05 -8.18 -13.00
N TYR A 148 -0.10 -8.49 -11.70
CA TYR A 148 0.60 -7.73 -10.68
C TYR A 148 2.11 -7.79 -10.90
N LEU A 149 2.67 -8.98 -11.15
CA LEU A 149 4.11 -9.14 -11.36
C LEU A 149 4.61 -8.34 -12.57
N SER A 150 3.92 -8.40 -13.71
CA SER A 150 4.27 -7.61 -14.89
C SER A 150 4.24 -6.12 -14.58
N ARG A 151 3.20 -5.65 -13.89
CA ARG A 151 3.11 -4.24 -13.48
C ARG A 151 4.23 -3.84 -12.53
N LEU A 152 4.58 -4.69 -11.56
CA LEU A 152 5.68 -4.46 -10.64
C LEU A 152 7.01 -4.36 -11.39
N TYR A 153 7.26 -5.28 -12.32
CA TYR A 153 8.45 -5.25 -13.16
C TYR A 153 8.55 -3.95 -13.97
N ASP A 154 7.48 -3.53 -14.64
CA ASP A 154 7.46 -2.29 -15.43
C ASP A 154 7.74 -1.06 -14.57
N VAL A 155 7.13 -0.99 -13.38
CA VAL A 155 7.35 0.09 -12.41
C VAL A 155 8.80 0.13 -11.95
N LEU A 156 9.36 -1.00 -11.52
CA LEU A 156 10.73 -1.06 -11.01
C LEU A 156 11.75 -0.76 -12.10
N LYS A 157 11.53 -1.25 -13.32
CA LYS A 157 12.39 -0.94 -14.47
C LYS A 157 12.38 0.55 -14.81
N ALA A 158 11.21 1.19 -14.80
CA ALA A 158 11.10 2.62 -15.07
C ALA A 158 11.73 3.45 -13.94
N TYR A 159 11.59 3.03 -12.69
CA TYR A 159 12.21 3.70 -11.56
C TYR A 159 13.74 3.56 -11.56
N ASP A 160 14.28 2.37 -11.88
CA ASP A 160 15.71 2.15 -12.06
C ASP A 160 16.29 3.04 -13.18
N ALA A 161 15.57 3.19 -14.30
CA ALA A 161 15.98 4.09 -15.39
C ALA A 161 15.89 5.59 -15.04
N TYR A 162 15.13 5.94 -13.99
CA TYR A 162 15.02 7.32 -13.50
C TYR A 162 16.19 7.72 -12.60
N LEU A 163 16.77 6.77 -11.87
CA LEU A 163 17.90 6.96 -10.94
C LEU A 163 19.20 7.26 -11.69
#